data_AF-A0A0D6L6M4-F1
#
_entry.id   AF-A0A0D6L6M4-F1
#
_cell.length_a   1.000
_cell.length_b   1.000
_cell.length_c   1.000
_cell.angle_alpha   90.00
_cell.angle_beta   90.00
_cell.angle_gamma   90.00
#
_symmetry.space_group_name_H-M   'P 1'
#
loop_
_entity.id
_entity.type
_entity.pdbx_description
1 polymer ?
#
loop_
_entity_poly.entity_id
_entity_poly.type
_entity_poly.pdbx_seq_one_letter_code
_entity_poly.pdbx_strand_id
1 'polypeptide(L)'
;MKTFIVSCLLACASALSIYDDDDVIPTSPPIPVPPRIMKPNDKLLMVQVVWRHGDRAPVMAYPTDEHQEDTWPNGWGELTAVMAILFLGMRQQYALGRVLHKRYINSSKPLLSKRYNSKQVRIS
;
A
#
# COMPACT_ATOMS: atom_id res chain seq x y z
N MET A 1 5.22 34.87 -27.93
CA MET A 1 5.63 33.45 -27.84
C MET A 1 6.86 33.31 -26.93
N LYS A 2 6.74 33.44 -25.59
CA LYS A 2 7.82 33.08 -24.65
C LYS A 2 7.33 32.53 -23.29
N THR A 3 6.03 32.28 -23.12
CA THR A 3 5.43 31.92 -21.81
C THR A 3 5.08 30.43 -21.65
N PHE A 4 5.28 29.58 -22.67
CA PHE A 4 4.86 28.17 -22.63
C PHE A 4 5.94 27.18 -22.14
N ILE A 5 7.20 27.60 -22.00
CA ILE A 5 8.30 26.66 -21.67
C ILE A 5 8.50 26.52 -20.14
N VAL A 6 8.06 27.50 -19.34
CA VAL A 6 8.32 27.52 -17.89
C VAL A 6 7.38 26.62 -17.09
N SER A 7 6.17 26.29 -17.58
CA SER A 7 5.25 25.42 -16.82
C SER A 7 5.64 23.94 -16.85
N CYS A 8 6.37 23.48 -17.88
CA CYS A 8 6.73 22.07 -18.02
C CYS A 8 7.87 21.65 -17.07
N LEU A 9 8.81 22.57 -16.77
CA LEU A 9 9.93 22.29 -15.87
C LEU A 9 9.53 22.26 -14.38
N LEU A 10 8.51 23.03 -13.96
CA LEU A 10 8.00 22.96 -12.59
C LEU A 10 7.22 21.66 -12.31
N ALA A 11 6.58 21.07 -13.32
CA ALA A 11 5.85 19.80 -13.15
C ALA A 11 6.79 18.58 -13.02
N CYS A 12 8.00 18.63 -13.59
CA CYS A 12 8.97 17.53 -13.45
C CYS A 12 9.63 17.49 -12.06
N ALA A 13 9.81 18.65 -11.39
CA ALA A 13 10.46 18.71 -10.09
C ALA A 13 9.55 18.21 -8.94
N SER A 14 8.23 18.43 -9.03
CA SER A 14 7.28 17.92 -8.05
C SER A 14 7.06 16.40 -8.14
N ALA A 15 7.22 15.82 -9.33
CA ALA A 15 7.08 14.38 -9.57
C ALA A 15 8.18 13.52 -8.92
N LEU A 16 9.37 14.10 -8.66
CA LEU A 16 10.44 13.38 -7.95
C LEU A 16 10.17 13.27 -6.44
N SER A 17 9.49 14.25 -5.83
CA SER A 17 9.29 14.30 -4.36
C SER A 17 8.21 13.36 -3.81
N ILE A 18 7.38 12.78 -4.68
CA ILE A 18 6.34 11.81 -4.28
C ILE A 18 6.90 10.38 -4.21
N TYR A 19 8.17 10.20 -4.62
CA TYR A 19 8.85 8.92 -4.74
C TYR A 19 9.96 8.72 -3.70
N ASP A 20 10.08 9.60 -2.71
CA ASP A 20 11.07 9.47 -1.64
C ASP A 20 10.44 8.82 -0.38
N ASP A 21 10.83 7.56 -0.18
CA ASP A 21 11.22 6.92 1.09
C ASP A 21 10.25 6.56 2.24
N ASP A 22 8.94 6.35 2.01
CA ASP A 22 8.00 6.02 3.11
C ASP A 22 7.22 4.68 3.01
N ASP A 23 7.64 3.71 2.20
CA ASP A 23 6.95 2.39 2.16
C ASP A 23 7.47 1.40 3.21
N VAL A 24 7.92 1.91 4.36
CA VAL A 24 8.33 1.08 5.49
C VAL A 24 7.09 0.73 6.29
N ILE A 25 6.57 -0.48 6.06
CA ILE A 25 5.56 -1.05 6.97
C ILE A 25 6.24 -1.27 8.33
N PRO A 26 5.71 -0.69 9.42
CA PRO A 26 6.26 -0.93 10.75
C PRO A 26 6.17 -2.42 11.06
N THR A 27 7.34 -3.04 11.23
CA THR A 27 7.48 -4.47 11.57
C THR A 27 7.61 -4.70 13.08
N SER A 28 7.48 -3.62 13.86
CA SER A 28 7.64 -3.58 15.31
C SER A 28 6.31 -3.30 16.02
N PRO A 29 6.04 -3.96 17.16
CA PRO A 29 6.86 -5.03 17.73
C PRO A 29 6.79 -6.31 16.87
N PRO A 30 7.91 -7.05 16.73
CA PRO A 30 7.90 -8.27 15.96
C PRO A 30 6.88 -9.23 16.57
N ILE A 31 6.04 -9.82 15.72
CA ILE A 31 5.17 -10.91 16.14
C ILE A 31 6.07 -12.00 16.74
N PRO A 32 5.78 -12.51 17.95
CA PRO A 32 6.61 -13.52 18.62
C PRO A 32 6.43 -14.89 17.94
N VAL A 33 6.88 -14.99 16.70
CA VAL A 33 6.96 -16.25 15.94
C VAL A 33 8.41 -16.69 15.88
N PRO A 34 8.74 -17.91 16.33
CA PRO A 34 10.10 -18.42 16.21
C PRO A 34 10.46 -18.50 14.72
N PRO A 35 11.59 -17.89 14.29
CA PRO A 35 11.99 -17.93 12.89
C PRO A 35 12.31 -19.37 12.49
N ARG A 36 11.77 -19.80 11.35
CA ARG A 36 12.10 -21.11 10.77
C ARG A 36 13.55 -21.09 10.27
N ILE A 37 14.38 -22.00 10.76
CA ILE A 37 15.73 -22.23 10.22
C ILE A 37 15.60 -22.90 8.84
N MET A 38 16.15 -22.25 7.80
CA MET A 38 16.13 -22.79 6.44
C MET A 38 17.20 -23.85 6.25
N LYS A 39 16.82 -25.00 5.68
CA LYS A 39 17.75 -26.07 5.30
C LYS A 39 18.28 -25.86 3.88
N PRO A 40 19.44 -26.44 3.53
CA PRO A 40 19.88 -26.50 2.14
C PRO A 40 18.76 -27.07 1.25
N ASN A 41 18.58 -26.48 0.06
CA ASN A 41 17.55 -26.84 -0.93
C ASN A 41 16.08 -26.59 -0.54
N ASP A 42 15.78 -25.95 0.58
CA ASP A 42 14.43 -25.47 0.85
C ASP A 42 13.94 -24.52 -0.26
N LYS A 43 12.67 -24.68 -0.65
CA LYS A 43 12.01 -23.85 -1.67
C LYS A 43 10.70 -23.32 -1.14
N LEU A 44 10.43 -22.05 -1.43
CA LEU A 44 9.12 -21.46 -1.20
C LEU A 44 8.17 -21.93 -2.31
N LEU A 45 7.10 -22.64 -1.95
CA LEU A 45 6.13 -23.18 -2.92
C LEU A 45 4.84 -22.37 -2.98
N MET A 46 4.40 -21.82 -1.85
CA MET A 46 3.15 -21.08 -1.72
C MET A 46 3.26 -20.08 -0.58
N VAL A 47 2.57 -18.95 -0.71
CA VAL A 47 2.41 -17.95 0.34
C VAL A 47 0.92 -17.68 0.51
N GLN A 48 0.48 -17.62 1.76
CA GLN A 48 -0.82 -17.08 2.14
C GLN A 48 -0.56 -15.83 2.96
N VAL A 49 -1.17 -14.72 2.56
CA VAL A 49 -1.06 -13.45 3.27
C VAL A 49 -2.46 -13.09 3.76
N VAL A 50 -2.56 -12.74 5.03
CA VAL A 50 -3.77 -12.17 5.63
C VAL A 50 -3.40 -10.78 6.10
N TRP A 51 -4.12 -9.78 5.63
CA TRP A 51 -3.90 -8.40 6.01
C TRP A 51 -5.25 -7.70 6.20
N ARG A 52 -5.24 -6.62 6.97
CA ARG A 52 -6.41 -5.77 7.16
C ARG A 52 -6.52 -4.77 5.99
N HIS A 53 -7.74 -4.30 5.74
CA HIS A 53 -7.96 -3.12 4.89
C HIS A 53 -7.10 -1.92 5.36
N GLY A 54 -6.86 -0.96 4.45
CA GLY A 54 -6.16 0.28 4.80
C GLY A 54 -7.05 1.21 5.62
N ASP A 55 -6.52 2.35 6.04
CA ASP A 55 -7.28 3.38 6.74
C ASP A 55 -8.58 3.76 6.02
N ARG A 56 -9.68 3.87 6.78
CA ARG A 56 -11.03 4.08 6.26
C ARG A 56 -11.82 5.00 7.19
N ALA A 57 -12.85 5.64 6.64
CA ALA A 57 -13.84 6.36 7.43
C ALA A 57 -14.53 5.41 8.44
N PRO A 58 -15.04 5.94 9.57
CA PRO A 58 -15.87 5.20 10.50
C PRO A 58 -17.06 4.59 9.77
N VAL A 59 -17.65 3.52 10.29
CA VAL A 59 -18.89 2.97 9.69
C VAL A 59 -20.13 3.74 10.14
N MET A 60 -20.02 4.43 11.25
CA MET A 60 -21.05 5.27 11.86
C MET A 60 -20.38 6.15 12.92
N ALA A 61 -21.02 7.25 13.27
CA ALA A 61 -20.72 8.03 14.45
C ALA A 61 -21.86 7.91 15.48
N TYR A 62 -21.59 8.35 16.69
CA TYR A 62 -22.61 8.47 17.73
C TYR A 62 -23.58 9.62 17.38
N PRO A 63 -24.86 9.58 17.78
CA PRO A 63 -25.86 10.56 17.33
C PRO A 63 -25.55 12.03 17.62
N THR A 64 -24.68 12.33 18.57
CA THR A 64 -24.33 13.69 18.97
C THR A 64 -22.87 14.04 18.60
N ASP A 65 -22.23 13.21 17.78
CA ASP A 65 -20.92 13.53 17.22
C ASP A 65 -21.06 14.74 16.28
N GLU A 66 -20.13 15.69 16.37
CA GLU A 66 -20.13 16.87 15.49
C GLU A 66 -19.69 16.50 14.06
N HIS A 67 -18.97 15.38 13.89
CA HIS A 67 -18.46 14.90 12.61
C HIS A 67 -19.30 13.73 12.08
N GLN A 68 -20.33 14.09 11.32
CA GLN A 68 -21.21 13.13 10.66
C GLN A 68 -20.68 12.72 9.27
N GLU A 69 -21.50 12.01 8.49
CA GLU A 69 -21.08 11.39 7.23
C GLU A 69 -20.47 12.38 6.23
N ASP A 70 -21.03 13.59 6.18
CA ASP A 70 -20.63 14.69 5.32
C ASP A 70 -19.20 15.17 5.55
N THR A 71 -18.64 14.89 6.74
CA THR A 71 -17.24 15.17 7.07
C THR A 71 -16.29 14.21 6.34
N TRP A 72 -16.77 13.07 5.84
CA TRP A 72 -15.99 12.05 5.16
C TRP A 72 -16.20 12.15 3.64
N PRO A 73 -15.18 12.48 2.83
CA PRO A 73 -15.39 12.77 1.40
C PRO A 73 -15.99 11.63 0.57
N ASN A 74 -15.76 10.38 1.01
CA ASN A 74 -16.29 9.19 0.36
C ASN A 74 -17.49 8.59 1.14
N GLY A 75 -17.94 9.25 2.21
CA GLY A 75 -18.95 8.71 3.12
C GLY A 75 -18.40 7.70 4.12
N TRP A 76 -19.31 7.06 4.85
CA TRP A 76 -18.96 6.10 5.89
C TRP A 76 -18.32 4.82 5.34
N GLY A 77 -17.39 4.25 6.10
CA GLY A 77 -16.81 2.93 5.84
C GLY A 77 -15.81 2.88 4.69
N GLU A 78 -15.73 3.94 3.88
CA GLU A 78 -14.94 3.95 2.67
C GLU A 78 -13.45 4.19 2.93
N LEU A 79 -12.63 3.61 2.06
CA LEU A 79 -11.17 3.77 2.09
C LEU A 79 -10.81 5.24 1.87
N THR A 80 -9.91 5.78 2.68
CA THR A 80 -9.51 7.18 2.53
C THR A 80 -8.66 7.34 1.26
N ALA A 81 -9.11 8.18 0.32
CA ALA A 81 -8.51 8.32 -1.01
C ALA A 81 -8.28 9.77 -1.53
N VAL A 82 -8.48 10.85 -0.76
CA VAL A 82 -8.72 12.19 -1.38
C VAL A 82 -7.97 13.40 -0.77
N MET A 83 -7.27 13.32 0.37
CA MET A 83 -6.53 14.49 0.94
C MET A 83 -5.36 14.08 1.84
N ALA A 84 -4.42 14.95 2.24
CA ALA A 84 -3.15 14.53 2.87
C ALA A 84 -3.29 13.69 4.17
N ILE A 85 -4.36 13.88 4.95
CA ILE A 85 -4.73 13.03 6.11
C ILE A 85 -5.66 11.87 5.67
N LEU A 86 -6.26 11.98 4.48
CA LEU A 86 -7.26 11.11 3.86
C LEU A 86 -6.76 10.33 2.62
N PHE A 87 -5.45 10.22 2.34
CA PHE A 87 -4.88 9.34 1.29
C PHE A 87 -4.24 8.08 1.89
N LEU A 88 -4.35 7.95 3.21
CA LEU A 88 -3.59 7.00 4.00
C LEU A 88 -3.96 5.56 3.64
N GLY A 89 -5.25 5.25 3.51
CA GLY A 89 -5.74 3.91 3.20
C GLY A 89 -5.22 3.36 1.88
N MET A 90 -5.36 4.12 0.78
CA MET A 90 -4.83 3.70 -0.52
C MET A 90 -3.30 3.59 -0.51
N ARG A 91 -2.62 4.57 0.11
CA ARG A 91 -1.14 4.56 0.20
C ARG A 91 -0.62 3.36 1.01
N GLN A 92 -1.27 3.00 2.11
CA GLN A 92 -0.92 1.82 2.91
C GLN A 92 -1.04 0.53 2.10
N GLN A 93 -2.13 0.36 1.33
CA GLN A 93 -2.31 -0.82 0.49
C GLN A 93 -1.29 -0.87 -0.66
N TYR A 94 -0.97 0.29 -1.24
CA TYR A 94 0.08 0.41 -2.26
C TYR A 94 1.47 0.05 -1.70
N ALA A 95 1.81 0.56 -0.51
CA ALA A 95 3.05 0.25 0.19
C ALA A 95 3.17 -1.26 0.48
N LEU A 96 2.09 -1.90 0.96
CA LEU A 96 2.04 -3.35 1.14
C LEU A 96 2.26 -4.10 -0.17
N GLY A 97 1.60 -3.67 -1.25
CA GLY A 97 1.81 -4.23 -2.58
C GLY A 97 3.28 -4.15 -3.02
N ARG A 98 3.96 -3.02 -2.79
CA ARG A 98 5.38 -2.84 -3.08
C ARG A 98 6.28 -3.77 -2.26
N VAL A 99 6.00 -3.94 -0.97
CA VAL A 99 6.74 -4.85 -0.09
C VAL A 99 6.62 -6.30 -0.57
N LEU A 100 5.40 -6.75 -0.90
CA LEU A 100 5.14 -8.08 -1.42
C LEU A 100 5.79 -8.29 -2.80
N HIS A 101 5.73 -7.28 -3.68
CA HIS A 101 6.36 -7.31 -5.00
C HIS A 101 7.89 -7.44 -4.88
N LYS A 102 8.52 -6.66 -3.99
CA LYS A 102 9.95 -6.74 -3.72
C LYS A 102 10.36 -8.14 -3.25
N ARG A 103 9.57 -8.75 -2.37
CA ARG A 103 9.89 -10.05 -1.76
C ARG A 103 9.65 -11.25 -2.69
N TYR A 104 8.54 -11.25 -3.43
CA TYR A 104 8.08 -12.44 -4.17
C TYR A 104 8.27 -12.36 -5.69
N ILE A 105 8.56 -11.18 -6.23
CA ILE A 105 8.79 -10.98 -7.68
C ILE A 105 10.21 -10.49 -7.96
N ASN A 106 10.71 -9.49 -7.21
CA ASN A 106 12.05 -8.90 -7.44
C ASN A 106 13.14 -9.49 -6.54
N SER A 107 13.02 -10.76 -6.13
CA SER A 107 14.04 -11.45 -5.34
C SER A 107 14.94 -12.33 -6.21
N SER A 108 16.04 -12.82 -5.65
CA SER A 108 16.98 -13.71 -6.35
C SER A 108 16.39 -15.08 -6.72
N LYS A 109 15.31 -15.49 -6.02
CA LYS A 109 14.55 -16.71 -6.28
C LYS A 109 13.05 -16.36 -6.28
N PRO A 110 12.53 -15.79 -7.38
CA PRO A 110 11.17 -15.28 -7.43
C PRO A 110 10.15 -16.42 -7.35
N LEU A 111 9.06 -16.17 -6.62
CA LEU A 111 7.91 -17.09 -6.53
C LEU A 111 6.93 -16.84 -7.68
N LEU A 112 6.77 -15.59 -8.08
CA LEU A 112 5.77 -15.13 -9.06
C LEU A 112 6.45 -14.57 -10.32
N SER A 113 5.75 -14.60 -11.46
CA SER A 113 6.26 -13.97 -12.68
C SER A 113 6.24 -12.44 -12.61
N LYS A 114 7.12 -11.78 -13.39
CA LYS A 114 7.20 -10.31 -13.48
C LYS A 114 5.91 -9.65 -13.97
N ARG A 115 5.10 -10.37 -14.77
CA ARG A 115 3.77 -9.93 -15.21
C ARG A 115 2.71 -10.72 -14.48
N TYR A 116 1.56 -10.10 -14.25
CA TYR A 116 0.42 -10.75 -13.60
C TYR A 116 -0.04 -11.98 -14.38
N ASN A 117 -0.35 -13.05 -13.63
CA ASN A 117 -0.95 -14.27 -14.14
C ASN A 117 -2.03 -14.71 -13.14
N SER A 118 -3.28 -14.80 -13.62
CA SER A 118 -4.44 -15.16 -12.79
C SER A 118 -4.37 -16.58 -12.20
N LYS A 119 -3.52 -17.45 -12.74
CA LYS A 119 -3.27 -18.79 -12.19
C LYS A 119 -2.27 -18.81 -11.03
N GLN A 120 -1.52 -17.72 -10.83
CA GLN A 120 -0.47 -17.63 -9.80
C GLN A 120 -0.88 -16.78 -8.61
N VAL A 121 -1.82 -15.85 -8.80
CA VAL A 121 -2.27 -14.91 -7.75
C VAL A 121 -3.78 -14.96 -7.66
N ARG A 122 -4.30 -15.13 -6.44
CA ARG A 122 -5.72 -15.08 -6.12
C ARG A 122 -5.93 -14.12 -4.95
N ILE A 123 -6.88 -13.21 -5.12
CA ILE A 123 -7.41 -12.35 -4.06
C ILE A 123 -8.87 -12.76 -3.88
N SER A 124 -9.29 -12.95 -2.63
CA SER A 124 -10.63 -13.44 -2.29
C SER A 124 -11.21 -12.69 -1.12
#